data_AF-A0A8T2SDS9-F1
#
_entry.id   AF-A0A8T2SDS9-F1
#
_cell.length_a   1.000
_cell.length_b   1.000
_cell.length_c   1.000
_cell.angle_alpha   90.00
_cell.angle_beta   90.00
_cell.angle_gamma   90.00
#
_symmetry.space_group_name_H-M   'P 1'
#
loop_
_entity.id
_entity.type
_entity.pdbx_description
1 polymer ?
#
loop_
_entity_poly.entity_id
_entity_poly.type
_entity_poly.pdbx_seq_one_letter_code
_entity_poly.pdbx_strand_id
1 'polypeptide(L)'
;MGSCFHSNPDNLMQYPKPVLTLNGSLDAQLTNAATVKHAGEIFAVKDELGEFFVYGIKPVIMIQGMNHAQFSHGIPNKERGDFDSEISIEQARDIASLYISSFITLHMCGQDEKMVSSALAVLKAAVIQTQQIYQVFWEAMADPGKDVKTVQLHIAALPTLTEKNIGVVGHDYKDNFIYSKPSIDMQAERVTINTYVSVLGKYNLMSNIWVKCKSREAISAAFDDGGETEEPLSVGKSLNERTFAQALALVPESVRQKFEQRGKKLRFLDDKLFTQSAQDWIDSDLMVKPTEDGTEFVDIQSTVLISPFKGMPARFAGMHYLKLLTTARALNWIYEDAFR
;
A
#
# COMPACT_ATOMS: atom_id res chain seq x y z
N MET A 1 2.51 22.55 37.11
CA MET A 1 2.53 21.21 36.46
C MET A 1 2.82 21.42 34.99
N GLY A 2 4.07 21.22 34.57
CA GLY A 2 4.42 21.25 33.14
C GLY A 2 4.23 19.86 32.56
N SER A 3 3.15 19.62 31.83
CA SER A 3 3.04 18.43 31.00
C SER A 3 3.75 18.71 29.66
N CYS A 4 5.02 18.35 29.57
CA CYS A 4 5.64 18.13 28.27
C CYS A 4 4.98 16.90 27.64
N PHE A 5 3.93 17.12 26.85
CA PHE A 5 3.50 16.13 25.88
C PHE A 5 4.67 15.93 24.91
N HIS A 6 5.38 14.82 25.04
CA HIS A 6 6.19 14.29 23.96
C HIS A 6 5.21 13.73 22.92
N SER A 7 4.44 14.60 22.27
CA SER A 7 3.64 14.18 21.12
C SER A 7 4.64 13.82 20.04
N ASN A 8 4.65 12.57 19.62
CA ASN A 8 5.22 12.23 18.33
C ASN A 8 4.45 13.10 17.31
N PRO A 9 5.11 14.06 16.62
CA PRO A 9 4.40 15.04 15.80
C PRO A 9 3.57 14.41 14.68
N ASP A 10 3.83 13.14 14.37
CA ASP A 10 3.14 12.36 13.34
C ASP A 10 1.96 11.53 13.88
N ASN A 11 1.54 11.70 15.13
CA ASN A 11 0.40 10.98 15.69
C ASN A 11 -0.82 11.90 15.92
N LEU A 12 -1.68 12.00 14.90
CA LEU A 12 -2.91 12.80 14.93
C LEU A 12 -3.84 12.43 16.09
N MET A 13 -3.90 11.14 16.44
CA MET A 13 -4.71 10.61 17.53
C MET A 13 -4.27 11.16 18.89
N GLN A 14 -2.95 11.28 19.12
CA GLN A 14 -2.40 11.78 20.39
C GLN A 14 -2.42 13.31 20.53
N TYR A 15 -2.70 14.04 19.45
CA TYR A 15 -2.73 15.50 19.50
C TYR A 15 -3.87 15.98 20.43
N PRO A 16 -3.61 16.87 21.41
CA PRO A 16 -4.55 17.10 22.52
C PRO A 16 -5.77 17.96 22.15
N LYS A 17 -5.78 18.61 20.99
CA LYS A 17 -6.89 19.47 20.54
C LYS A 17 -7.67 18.82 19.39
N PRO A 18 -8.94 19.21 19.20
CA PRO A 18 -9.67 18.88 17.97
C PRO A 18 -8.88 19.34 16.73
N VAL A 19 -8.84 18.51 15.69
CA VAL A 19 -8.17 18.80 14.42
C VAL A 19 -9.03 18.28 13.27
N LEU A 20 -9.37 19.16 12.35
CA LEU A 20 -9.90 18.81 11.03
C LEU A 20 -8.73 18.67 10.06
N THR A 21 -8.53 17.48 9.50
CA THR A 21 -7.64 17.27 8.36
C THR A 21 -8.46 17.28 7.08
N LEU A 22 -8.14 18.20 6.18
CA LEU A 22 -8.83 18.36 4.90
C LEU A 22 -7.81 18.35 3.77
N ASN A 23 -8.02 17.51 2.77
CA ASN A 23 -7.11 17.35 1.64
C ASN A 23 -7.89 17.13 0.33
N GLY A 24 -7.32 17.53 -0.80
CA GLY A 24 -7.89 17.25 -2.12
C GLY A 24 -7.48 15.87 -2.62
N SER A 25 -8.38 15.13 -3.28
CA SER A 25 -8.05 13.81 -3.86
C SER A 25 -7.08 13.87 -5.04
N LEU A 26 -6.88 15.07 -5.59
CA LEU A 26 -5.97 15.37 -6.69
C LEU A 26 -4.86 16.33 -6.24
N ASP A 27 -4.62 16.44 -4.93
CA ASP A 27 -3.45 17.15 -4.41
C ASP A 27 -2.22 16.27 -4.64
N ALA A 28 -1.38 16.65 -5.59
CA ALA A 28 -0.13 15.95 -5.91
C ALA A 28 1.11 16.61 -5.28
N GLN A 29 0.93 17.80 -4.67
CA GLN A 29 1.99 18.49 -3.94
C GLN A 29 2.14 17.91 -2.53
N LEU A 30 1.07 17.34 -1.99
CA LEU A 30 1.06 16.48 -0.82
C LEU A 30 1.09 15.00 -1.24
N THR A 31 1.50 14.14 -0.31
CA THR A 31 1.45 12.69 -0.51
C THR A 31 0.09 12.19 -0.03
N ASN A 32 -0.84 11.87 -0.93
CA ASN A 32 -2.20 11.49 -0.52
C ASN A 32 -2.21 10.23 0.33
N ALA A 33 -1.28 9.30 0.11
CA ALA A 33 -1.09 8.14 0.96
C ALA A 33 -0.89 8.51 2.45
N ALA A 34 -0.29 9.66 2.76
CA ALA A 34 -0.11 10.11 4.15
C ALA A 34 -1.45 10.44 4.80
N THR A 35 -2.30 11.18 4.08
CA THR A 35 -3.65 11.51 4.53
C THR A 35 -4.52 10.26 4.64
N VAL A 36 -4.43 9.36 3.67
CA VAL A 36 -5.14 8.07 3.68
C VAL A 36 -4.72 7.22 4.88
N LYS A 37 -3.42 7.17 5.21
CA LYS A 37 -2.92 6.49 6.41
C LYS A 37 -3.52 7.10 7.68
N HIS A 38 -3.50 8.43 7.83
CA HIS A 38 -4.10 9.09 8.99
C HIS A 38 -5.61 8.80 9.10
N ALA A 39 -6.33 8.79 7.98
CA ALA A 39 -7.75 8.42 7.97
C ALA A 39 -7.97 7.00 8.52
N GLY A 40 -7.15 6.04 8.07
CA GLY A 40 -7.18 4.66 8.56
C GLY A 40 -6.86 4.54 10.05
N GLU A 41 -5.82 5.24 10.53
CA GLU A 41 -5.41 5.22 11.94
C GLU A 41 -6.49 5.79 12.87
N ILE A 42 -7.12 6.91 12.50
CA ILE A 42 -8.23 7.47 13.27
C ILE A 42 -9.45 6.55 13.21
N PHE A 43 -9.74 5.95 12.06
CA PHE A 43 -10.88 5.06 11.93
C PHE A 43 -10.71 3.76 12.73
N ALA A 44 -9.49 3.23 12.83
CA ALA A 44 -9.17 2.00 13.57
C ALA A 44 -9.50 2.08 15.06
N VAL A 45 -9.50 3.29 15.65
CA VAL A 45 -9.82 3.51 17.07
C VAL A 45 -11.29 3.90 17.31
N LYS A 46 -12.15 3.78 16.29
CA LYS A 46 -13.58 4.11 16.39
C LYS A 46 -14.28 3.34 17.51
N ASP A 47 -14.01 2.04 17.64
CA ASP A 47 -14.66 1.18 18.64
C ASP A 47 -14.19 1.50 20.07
N GLU A 48 -12.95 1.97 20.23
CA GLU A 48 -12.35 2.32 21.51
C GLU A 48 -12.73 3.75 21.96
N LEU A 49 -12.64 4.73 21.05
CA LEU A 49 -12.79 6.16 21.36
C LEU A 49 -14.15 6.74 20.94
N GLY A 50 -14.97 5.96 20.25
CA GLY A 50 -16.34 6.30 19.86
C GLY A 50 -16.46 7.14 18.59
N GLU A 51 -17.69 7.18 18.06
CA GLU A 51 -18.01 7.88 16.79
C GLU A 51 -17.68 9.37 16.83
N PHE A 52 -17.92 10.04 17.97
CA PHE A 52 -17.67 11.48 18.09
C PHE A 52 -16.17 11.80 17.99
N PHE A 53 -15.29 10.93 18.45
CA PHE A 53 -13.85 11.12 18.30
C PHE A 53 -13.45 11.13 16.82
N VAL A 54 -13.91 10.14 16.05
CA VAL A 54 -13.58 9.98 14.63
C VAL A 54 -14.20 11.07 13.76
N TYR A 55 -15.49 11.37 13.97
CA TYR A 55 -16.24 12.27 13.09
C TYR A 55 -16.22 13.74 13.54
N GLY A 56 -16.00 13.99 14.83
CA GLY A 56 -16.11 15.32 15.43
C GLY A 56 -14.79 15.89 15.94
N ILE A 57 -13.93 15.06 16.57
CA ILE A 57 -12.66 15.53 17.14
C ILE A 57 -11.51 15.45 16.14
N LYS A 58 -11.40 14.32 15.41
CA LYS A 58 -10.29 14.01 14.48
C LYS A 58 -10.74 13.69 13.05
N PRO A 59 -11.73 14.39 12.46
CA PRO A 59 -12.17 14.06 11.11
C PRO A 59 -11.03 14.25 10.10
N VAL A 60 -10.78 13.21 9.30
CA VAL A 60 -9.89 13.23 8.14
C VAL A 60 -10.74 13.07 6.88
N ILE A 61 -10.72 14.09 6.02
CA ILE A 61 -11.62 14.19 4.87
C ILE A 61 -10.82 14.42 3.58
N MET A 62 -11.11 13.62 2.56
CA MET A 62 -10.59 13.73 1.19
C MET A 62 -11.66 14.30 0.24
N ILE A 63 -11.52 15.56 -0.18
CA ILE A 63 -12.43 16.21 -1.14
C ILE A 63 -12.17 15.66 -2.54
N GLN A 64 -13.15 14.94 -3.10
CA GLN A 64 -13.04 14.33 -4.42
C GLN A 64 -12.99 15.38 -5.54
N GLY A 65 -12.08 15.18 -6.48
CA GLY A 65 -11.88 16.06 -7.64
C GLY A 65 -11.13 17.37 -7.34
N MET A 66 -10.80 17.64 -6.07
CA MET A 66 -10.10 18.84 -5.66
C MET A 66 -8.59 18.67 -5.73
N ASN A 67 -7.88 19.66 -6.29
CA ASN A 67 -6.40 19.70 -6.31
C ASN A 67 -5.82 20.63 -5.22
N HIS A 68 -4.49 20.74 -5.17
CA HIS A 68 -3.82 21.58 -4.18
C HIS A 68 -4.19 23.06 -4.31
N ALA A 69 -4.14 23.58 -5.53
CA ALA A 69 -4.31 25.01 -5.80
C ALA A 69 -5.69 25.56 -5.41
N GLN A 70 -6.73 24.72 -5.36
CA GLN A 70 -8.08 25.15 -5.01
C GLN A 70 -8.26 25.59 -3.55
N PHE A 71 -7.31 25.26 -2.66
CA PHE A 71 -7.24 25.87 -1.33
C PHE A 71 -6.79 27.34 -1.36
N SER A 72 -6.25 27.82 -2.49
CA SER A 72 -5.75 29.19 -2.66
C SER A 72 -6.41 29.90 -3.85
N HIS A 73 -5.71 30.05 -4.97
CA HIS A 73 -6.16 30.79 -6.17
C HIS A 73 -6.68 29.89 -7.29
N GLY A 74 -6.62 28.56 -7.14
CA GLY A 74 -7.14 27.58 -8.09
C GLY A 74 -6.34 27.41 -9.39
N ILE A 75 -5.11 27.93 -9.46
CA ILE A 75 -4.24 27.73 -10.62
C ILE A 75 -3.22 26.64 -10.27
N PRO A 76 -3.28 25.44 -10.86
CA PRO A 76 -2.38 24.34 -10.51
C PRO A 76 -0.94 24.65 -10.88
N ASN A 77 -0.01 24.27 -10.00
CA ASN A 77 1.42 24.35 -10.30
C ASN A 77 1.92 23.03 -10.92
N LYS A 78 1.80 22.93 -12.25
CA LYS A 78 2.21 21.75 -13.03
C LYS A 78 3.68 21.38 -12.84
N GLU A 79 4.57 22.36 -12.67
CA GLU A 79 6.01 22.13 -12.45
C GLU A 79 6.28 21.43 -11.11
N ARG A 80 5.39 21.61 -10.13
CA ARG A 80 5.44 20.91 -8.82
C ARG A 80 4.60 19.63 -8.80
N GLY A 81 4.12 19.19 -9.97
CA GLY A 81 3.36 17.96 -10.14
C GLY A 81 1.85 18.08 -9.88
N ASP A 82 1.32 19.30 -9.69
CA ASP A 82 -0.10 19.51 -9.38
C ASP A 82 -1.03 19.05 -10.53
N PHE A 83 -2.11 18.38 -10.18
CA PHE A 83 -3.08 17.89 -11.16
C PHE A 83 -4.13 18.94 -11.52
N ASP A 84 -4.75 18.81 -12.69
CA ASP A 84 -5.96 19.57 -13.00
C ASP A 84 -7.12 19.08 -12.11
N SER A 85 -7.92 20.02 -11.60
CA SER A 85 -9.10 19.69 -10.81
C SER A 85 -10.24 19.15 -11.68
N GLU A 86 -11.09 18.33 -11.09
CA GLU A 86 -12.32 17.80 -11.74
C GLU A 86 -13.56 18.62 -11.35
N ILE A 87 -13.44 19.47 -10.34
CA ILE A 87 -14.48 20.40 -9.90
C ILE A 87 -14.02 21.85 -10.09
N SER A 88 -14.97 22.78 -10.18
CA SER A 88 -14.65 24.22 -10.24
C SER A 88 -14.09 24.72 -8.91
N ILE A 89 -13.39 25.87 -8.94
CA ILE A 89 -12.86 26.49 -7.71
C ILE A 89 -13.98 26.92 -6.76
N GLU A 90 -15.14 27.35 -7.28
CA GLU A 90 -16.32 27.69 -6.50
C GLU A 90 -16.87 26.46 -5.79
N GLN A 91 -17.05 25.35 -6.51
CA GLN A 91 -17.49 24.08 -5.92
C GLN A 91 -16.52 23.59 -4.83
N ALA A 92 -15.21 23.63 -5.09
CA ALA A 92 -14.19 23.23 -4.12
C ALA A 92 -14.26 24.08 -2.84
N ARG A 93 -14.41 25.40 -2.99
CA ARG A 93 -14.51 26.35 -1.87
C ARG A 93 -15.80 26.17 -1.09
N ASP A 94 -16.93 25.92 -1.76
CA ASP A 94 -18.21 25.67 -1.10
C ASP A 94 -18.14 24.41 -0.24
N ILE A 95 -17.58 23.32 -0.77
CA ILE A 95 -17.38 22.06 -0.05
C ILE A 95 -16.42 22.24 1.13
N ALA A 96 -15.26 22.86 0.91
CA ALA A 96 -14.29 23.10 1.97
C ALA A 96 -14.87 24.00 3.07
N SER A 97 -15.58 25.06 2.70
CA SER A 97 -16.22 26.00 3.63
C SER A 97 -17.32 25.32 4.44
N LEU A 98 -18.10 24.43 3.83
CA LEU A 98 -19.09 23.61 4.53
C LEU A 98 -18.45 22.75 5.62
N TYR A 99 -17.36 22.05 5.32
CA TYR A 99 -16.68 21.21 6.31
C TYR A 99 -15.99 22.02 7.40
N ILE A 100 -15.32 23.12 7.04
CA ILE A 100 -14.66 24.02 8.00
C ILE A 100 -15.70 24.64 8.94
N SER A 101 -16.78 25.20 8.39
CA SER A 101 -17.84 25.83 9.21
C SER A 101 -18.57 24.82 10.10
N SER A 102 -18.81 23.59 9.61
CA SER A 102 -19.38 22.51 10.43
C SER A 102 -18.45 22.15 11.59
N PHE A 103 -17.14 22.00 11.34
CA PHE A 103 -16.18 21.71 12.39
C PHE A 103 -16.09 22.84 13.42
N ILE A 104 -16.06 24.10 12.98
CA ILE A 104 -16.09 25.25 13.89
C ILE A 104 -17.38 25.24 14.73
N THR A 105 -18.54 25.05 14.11
CA THR A 105 -19.84 25.00 14.80
C THR A 105 -19.86 23.92 15.88
N LEU A 106 -19.28 22.75 15.60
CA LEU A 106 -19.20 21.64 16.55
C LEU A 106 -18.39 21.96 17.82
N HIS A 107 -17.38 22.82 17.70
CA HIS A 107 -16.44 23.15 18.78
C HIS A 107 -16.66 24.56 19.39
N MET A 108 -17.63 25.31 18.88
CA MET A 108 -18.00 26.61 19.45
C MET A 108 -18.92 26.44 20.66
N CYS A 109 -18.65 27.20 21.73
CA CYS A 109 -19.52 27.24 22.91
C CYS A 109 -20.86 27.93 22.60
N GLY A 110 -21.94 27.50 23.27
CA GLY A 110 -23.24 28.16 23.23
C GLY A 110 -24.05 27.95 21.94
N GLN A 111 -23.68 26.97 21.12
CA GLN A 111 -24.45 26.61 19.92
C GLN A 111 -25.71 25.82 20.26
N ASP A 112 -26.74 25.99 19.44
CA ASP A 112 -27.98 25.22 19.52
C ASP A 112 -27.72 23.73 19.23
N GLU A 113 -28.32 22.83 20.01
CA GLU A 113 -28.10 21.37 19.89
C GLU A 113 -28.42 20.83 18.49
N LYS A 114 -29.39 21.42 17.78
CA LYS A 114 -29.72 21.00 16.41
C LYS A 114 -28.62 21.43 15.44
N MET A 115 -28.02 22.61 15.63
CA MET A 115 -26.88 23.06 14.82
C MET A 115 -25.67 22.14 15.02
N VAL A 116 -25.35 21.79 16.26
CA VAL A 116 -24.26 20.85 16.60
C VAL A 116 -24.52 19.48 15.96
N SER A 117 -25.74 18.97 16.07
CA SER A 117 -26.13 17.68 15.48
C SER A 117 -26.05 17.69 13.95
N SER A 118 -26.48 18.77 13.30
CA SER A 118 -26.40 18.95 11.86
C SER A 118 -24.94 19.02 11.38
N ALA A 119 -24.09 19.76 12.09
CA ALA A 119 -22.67 19.88 11.78
C ALA A 119 -21.95 18.54 11.89
N LEU A 120 -22.23 17.76 12.94
CA LEU A 120 -21.68 16.41 13.10
C LEU A 120 -22.13 15.47 11.97
N ALA A 121 -23.40 15.55 11.54
CA ALA A 121 -23.90 14.74 10.44
C ALA A 121 -23.18 15.03 9.11
N VAL A 122 -22.89 16.30 8.82
CA VAL A 122 -22.11 16.71 7.64
C VAL A 122 -20.71 16.11 7.67
N LEU A 123 -19.99 16.27 8.80
CA LEU A 123 -18.63 15.73 8.94
C LEU A 123 -18.62 14.20 8.88
N LYS A 124 -19.57 13.54 9.55
CA LYS A 124 -19.73 12.08 9.52
C LYS A 124 -19.92 11.58 8.08
N ALA A 125 -20.78 12.23 7.30
CA ALA A 125 -20.99 11.86 5.91
C ALA A 125 -19.71 11.99 5.07
N ALA A 126 -18.95 13.06 5.25
CA ALA A 126 -17.70 13.30 4.52
C ALA A 126 -16.58 12.30 4.89
N VAL A 127 -16.46 11.94 6.17
CA VAL A 127 -15.53 10.90 6.63
C VAL A 127 -15.94 9.53 6.10
N ILE A 128 -17.24 9.19 6.11
CA ILE A 128 -17.74 7.94 5.52
C ILE A 128 -17.45 7.88 4.01
N GLN A 129 -17.61 8.97 3.28
CA GLN A 129 -17.24 9.02 1.87
C GLN A 129 -15.74 8.77 1.67
N THR A 130 -14.89 9.39 2.49
CA THR A 130 -13.44 9.14 2.48
C THR A 130 -13.15 7.66 2.74
N GLN A 131 -13.86 7.04 3.69
CA GLN A 131 -13.73 5.62 3.98
C GLN A 131 -14.14 4.73 2.80
N GLN A 132 -15.30 4.95 2.22
CA GLN A 132 -15.80 4.16 1.11
C GLN A 132 -14.82 4.12 -0.07
N ILE A 133 -14.06 5.20 -0.26
CA ILE A 133 -13.07 5.29 -1.34
C ILE A 133 -11.75 4.66 -0.92
N TYR A 134 -11.19 5.03 0.23
CA TYR A 134 -9.80 4.74 0.57
C TYR A 134 -9.59 3.60 1.56
N GLN A 135 -10.65 2.93 2.02
CA GLN A 135 -10.54 1.88 3.03
C GLN A 135 -9.57 0.77 2.64
N VAL A 136 -9.71 0.24 1.42
CA VAL A 136 -8.83 -0.80 0.89
C VAL A 136 -7.36 -0.34 0.83
N PHE A 137 -7.11 0.95 0.65
CA PHE A 137 -5.77 1.49 0.53
C PHE A 137 -5.07 1.60 1.90
N TRP A 138 -5.73 2.13 2.93
CA TRP A 138 -5.10 2.14 4.25
C TRP A 138 -5.00 0.74 4.87
N GLU A 139 -5.93 -0.18 4.58
CA GLU A 139 -5.83 -1.57 5.02
C GLU A 139 -4.59 -2.24 4.42
N ALA A 140 -4.33 -2.01 3.14
CA ALA A 140 -3.13 -2.51 2.47
C ALA A 140 -1.84 -1.88 3.02
N MET A 141 -1.87 -0.62 3.47
CA MET A 141 -0.72 0.02 4.12
C MET A 141 -0.47 -0.51 5.54
N ALA A 142 -1.54 -0.85 6.27
CA ALA A 142 -1.44 -1.36 7.63
C ALA A 142 -0.88 -2.79 7.68
N ASP A 143 -1.13 -3.59 6.65
CA ASP A 143 -0.59 -4.95 6.53
C ASP A 143 -0.02 -5.21 5.11
N PRO A 144 1.19 -4.71 4.79
CA PRO A 144 1.82 -4.94 3.50
C PRO A 144 2.19 -6.41 3.25
N GLY A 145 2.13 -7.27 4.27
CA GLY A 145 2.45 -8.69 4.21
C GLY A 145 1.25 -9.63 4.04
N LYS A 146 0.02 -9.10 4.08
CA LYS A 146 -1.23 -9.87 4.12
C LYS A 146 -1.29 -11.02 3.11
N ASP A 147 -0.90 -10.77 1.87
CA ASP A 147 -1.06 -11.71 0.76
C ASP A 147 0.21 -12.53 0.45
N VAL A 148 1.26 -12.43 1.27
CA VAL A 148 2.57 -13.01 0.95
C VAL A 148 2.58 -14.53 0.93
N LYS A 149 1.62 -15.18 1.60
CA LYS A 149 1.45 -16.64 1.51
C LYS A 149 1.13 -17.09 0.08
N THR A 150 0.37 -16.28 -0.66
CA THR A 150 -0.01 -16.58 -2.04
C THR A 150 1.21 -16.65 -2.97
N VAL A 151 2.30 -15.95 -2.63
CA VAL A 151 3.59 -16.02 -3.35
C VAL A 151 4.18 -17.43 -3.27
N GLN A 152 4.25 -18.02 -2.08
CA GLN A 152 4.77 -19.37 -1.91
C GLN A 152 3.86 -20.41 -2.58
N LEU A 153 2.54 -20.24 -2.48
CA LEU A 153 1.58 -21.13 -3.14
C LEU A 153 1.71 -21.06 -4.67
N HIS A 154 1.93 -19.86 -5.22
CA HIS A 154 2.15 -19.68 -6.65
C HIS A 154 3.45 -20.33 -7.12
N ILE A 155 4.55 -20.17 -6.37
CA ILE A 155 5.84 -20.81 -6.68
C ILE A 155 5.75 -22.33 -6.59
N ALA A 156 5.10 -22.86 -5.56
CA ALA A 156 4.94 -24.29 -5.40
C ALA A 156 4.03 -24.86 -6.50
N ALA A 157 2.89 -24.20 -6.76
CA ALA A 157 1.84 -24.66 -7.67
C ALA A 157 1.42 -26.13 -7.42
N LEU A 158 1.45 -26.56 -6.16
CA LEU A 158 1.07 -27.90 -5.73
C LEU A 158 -0.35 -27.87 -5.18
N PRO A 159 -1.25 -28.76 -5.64
CA PRO A 159 -2.65 -28.76 -5.21
C PRO A 159 -2.84 -29.16 -3.74
N THR A 160 -1.88 -29.87 -3.17
CA THR A 160 -1.87 -30.31 -1.76
C THR A 160 -1.51 -29.18 -0.80
N LEU A 161 -0.78 -28.16 -1.27
CA LEU A 161 -0.28 -27.08 -0.43
C LEU A 161 -1.32 -25.96 -0.32
N THR A 162 -1.70 -25.60 0.90
CA THR A 162 -2.66 -24.54 1.20
C THR A 162 -2.06 -23.46 2.10
N GLU A 163 -2.75 -22.35 2.32
CA GLU A 163 -2.27 -21.28 3.22
C GLU A 163 -2.03 -21.75 4.67
N LYS A 164 -2.67 -22.84 5.08
CA LYS A 164 -2.47 -23.46 6.41
C LYS A 164 -1.09 -24.07 6.54
N ASN A 165 -0.51 -24.52 5.43
CA ASN A 165 0.83 -25.07 5.36
C ASN A 165 1.92 -23.99 5.32
N ILE A 166 1.56 -22.71 5.11
CA ILE A 166 2.54 -21.63 4.97
C ILE A 166 2.68 -20.83 6.27
N GLY A 167 3.86 -20.94 6.89
CA GLY A 167 4.31 -20.04 7.95
C GLY A 167 5.00 -18.81 7.38
N VAL A 168 4.79 -17.65 7.98
CA VAL A 168 5.45 -16.40 7.59
C VAL A 168 6.25 -15.88 8.77
N VAL A 169 7.51 -15.55 8.54
CA VAL A 169 8.37 -14.83 9.49
C VAL A 169 8.69 -13.46 8.90
N GLY A 170 8.06 -12.43 9.45
CA GLY A 170 8.37 -11.04 9.13
C GLY A 170 9.60 -10.56 9.90
N HIS A 171 10.47 -9.82 9.21
CA HIS A 171 11.67 -9.23 9.78
C HIS A 171 11.55 -7.71 9.76
N ASP A 172 11.78 -7.06 10.91
CA ASP A 172 11.79 -5.59 11.01
C ASP A 172 13.11 -4.98 10.49
N TYR A 173 14.18 -5.78 10.46
CA TYR A 173 15.51 -5.33 10.08
C TYR A 173 16.02 -6.10 8.86
N LYS A 174 16.58 -5.34 7.89
CA LYS A 174 17.15 -5.87 6.65
C LYS A 174 18.19 -6.97 6.93
N ASP A 175 19.05 -6.80 7.93
CA ASP A 175 20.12 -7.76 8.23
C ASP A 175 19.57 -9.11 8.71
N ASN A 176 18.58 -9.10 9.62
CA ASN A 176 17.90 -10.31 10.08
C ASN A 176 17.27 -11.04 8.89
N PHE A 177 16.61 -10.28 8.01
CA PHE A 177 16.07 -10.84 6.78
C PHE A 177 17.17 -11.46 5.91
N ILE A 178 18.29 -10.77 5.65
CA ILE A 178 19.39 -11.26 4.81
C ILE A 178 19.91 -12.62 5.30
N TYR A 179 20.13 -12.77 6.61
CA TYR A 179 20.66 -14.00 7.19
C TYR A 179 19.62 -15.10 7.38
N SER A 180 18.32 -14.76 7.36
CA SER A 180 17.23 -15.74 7.44
C SER A 180 17.16 -16.65 6.21
N LYS A 181 16.57 -17.84 6.41
CA LYS A 181 16.35 -18.83 5.35
C LYS A 181 14.94 -19.43 5.46
N PRO A 182 14.23 -19.60 4.34
CA PRO A 182 12.99 -20.35 4.36
C PRO A 182 13.29 -21.82 4.67
N SER A 183 12.35 -22.51 5.29
CA SER A 183 12.51 -23.89 5.75
C SER A 183 11.29 -24.74 5.42
N ILE A 184 11.48 -26.07 5.42
CA ILE A 184 10.42 -27.06 5.27
C ILE A 184 10.48 -27.93 6.51
N ASP A 185 9.37 -28.03 7.22
CA ASP A 185 9.15 -28.97 8.30
C ASP A 185 8.32 -30.13 7.76
N MET A 186 8.96 -31.29 7.59
CA MET A 186 8.33 -32.49 7.06
C MET A 186 7.34 -33.13 8.04
N GLN A 187 7.54 -32.96 9.35
CA GLN A 187 6.65 -33.54 10.36
C GLN A 187 5.35 -32.73 10.50
N ALA A 188 5.48 -31.40 10.43
CA ALA A 188 4.35 -30.49 10.52
C ALA A 188 3.72 -30.16 9.15
N GLU A 189 4.23 -30.74 8.06
CA GLU A 189 3.83 -30.44 6.67
C GLU A 189 3.78 -28.93 6.40
N ARG A 190 4.82 -28.22 6.85
CA ARG A 190 4.84 -26.75 6.89
C ARG A 190 6.03 -26.16 6.15
N VAL A 191 5.76 -25.19 5.28
CA VAL A 191 6.78 -24.36 4.62
C VAL A 191 6.82 -23.00 5.30
N THR A 192 7.98 -22.61 5.80
CA THR A 192 8.19 -21.28 6.39
C THR A 192 8.90 -20.37 5.41
N ILE A 193 8.27 -19.24 5.10
CA ILE A 193 8.85 -18.17 4.28
C ILE A 193 9.28 -17.00 5.15
N ASN A 194 10.21 -16.19 4.62
CA ASN A 194 10.69 -14.99 5.31
C ASN A 194 10.36 -13.76 4.49
N THR A 195 9.99 -12.67 5.17
CA THR A 195 9.62 -11.41 4.53
C THR A 195 10.32 -10.22 5.16
N TYR A 196 10.55 -9.18 4.35
CA TYR A 196 11.02 -7.88 4.80
C TYR A 196 10.34 -6.80 3.98
N VAL A 197 9.84 -5.77 4.67
CA VAL A 197 9.16 -4.64 4.04
C VAL A 197 10.22 -3.58 3.73
N SER A 198 10.60 -3.46 2.46
CA SER A 198 11.54 -2.43 2.00
C SER A 198 10.79 -1.13 1.80
N VAL A 199 11.00 -0.21 2.72
CA VAL A 199 10.32 1.06 2.74
C VAL A 199 10.94 2.03 1.73
N LEU A 200 10.11 2.71 0.95
CA LEU A 200 10.51 3.63 -0.10
C LEU A 200 9.90 5.03 0.10
N GLY A 201 10.62 6.02 -0.42
CA GLY A 201 10.11 7.38 -0.59
C GLY A 201 10.07 8.21 0.69
N LYS A 202 9.40 9.37 0.59
CA LYS A 202 9.25 10.31 1.69
C LYS A 202 8.23 9.75 2.70
N TYR A 203 8.53 9.86 3.99
CA TYR A 203 7.66 9.43 5.11
C TYR A 203 7.39 7.93 5.22
N ASN A 204 8.13 7.10 4.50
CA ASN A 204 8.10 5.66 4.75
C ASN A 204 6.73 4.97 4.54
N LEU A 205 5.89 5.54 3.67
CA LEU A 205 4.50 5.09 3.49
C LEU A 205 4.36 3.95 2.48
N MET A 206 5.13 4.00 1.42
CA MET A 206 5.11 2.99 0.36
C MET A 206 6.22 1.99 0.58
N SER A 207 5.94 0.72 0.27
CA SER A 207 6.92 -0.33 0.43
C SER A 207 6.87 -1.36 -0.69
N ASN A 208 8.01 -1.99 -0.92
CA ASN A 208 8.10 -3.27 -1.61
C ASN A 208 8.16 -4.38 -0.57
N ILE A 209 7.80 -5.58 -0.98
CA ILE A 209 8.00 -6.76 -0.15
C ILE A 209 9.13 -7.60 -0.72
N TRP A 210 10.11 -7.87 0.13
CA TRP A 210 11.16 -8.83 -0.13
C TRP A 210 10.71 -10.15 0.47
N VAL A 211 10.79 -11.22 -0.30
CA VAL A 211 10.30 -12.53 0.13
C VAL A 211 11.30 -13.62 -0.24
N LYS A 212 11.50 -14.56 0.68
CA LYS A 212 12.28 -15.77 0.48
C LYS A 212 11.36 -16.98 0.59
N CYS A 213 11.26 -17.72 -0.50
CA CYS A 213 10.42 -18.90 -0.67
C CYS A 213 11.26 -20.15 -0.93
N LYS A 214 10.63 -21.31 -0.80
CA LYS A 214 11.14 -22.59 -1.30
C LYS A 214 10.63 -22.86 -2.71
N SER A 215 11.49 -23.42 -3.55
CA SER A 215 11.13 -23.85 -4.90
C SER A 215 10.17 -25.03 -4.86
N ARG A 216 9.47 -25.26 -5.97
CA ARG A 216 8.57 -26.39 -6.14
C ARG A 216 9.30 -27.72 -5.94
N GLU A 217 10.51 -27.88 -6.47
CA GLU A 217 11.28 -29.12 -6.39
C GLU A 217 11.65 -29.43 -4.94
N ALA A 218 12.06 -28.41 -4.18
CA ALA A 218 12.39 -28.59 -2.77
C ALA A 218 11.18 -29.03 -1.94
N ILE A 219 9.99 -28.52 -2.27
CA ILE A 219 8.74 -28.88 -1.60
C ILE A 219 8.28 -30.28 -2.03
N SER A 220 8.28 -30.55 -3.33
CA SER A 220 7.86 -31.84 -3.89
C SER A 220 8.74 -32.98 -3.41
N ALA A 221 10.06 -32.76 -3.31
CA ALA A 221 10.99 -33.74 -2.77
C ALA A 221 10.80 -33.98 -1.26
N ALA A 222 10.27 -33.01 -0.52
CA ALA A 222 10.02 -33.13 0.92
C ALA A 222 8.68 -33.79 1.24
N PHE A 223 7.67 -33.63 0.38
CA PHE A 223 6.31 -34.14 0.59
C PHE A 223 5.89 -35.28 -0.37
N ASP A 224 6.82 -35.76 -1.21
CA ASP A 224 6.60 -36.85 -2.18
C ASP A 224 5.46 -36.58 -3.19
N ASP A 225 5.36 -35.33 -3.66
CA ASP A 225 4.21 -34.85 -4.46
C ASP A 225 4.42 -34.95 -5.99
N GLY A 226 5.45 -35.70 -6.43
CA GLY A 226 5.60 -36.24 -7.80
C GLY A 226 5.65 -35.27 -8.99
N GLY A 227 5.73 -33.95 -8.79
CA GLY A 227 5.58 -32.97 -9.87
C GLY A 227 6.87 -32.51 -10.54
N GLU A 228 7.30 -33.15 -11.64
CA GLU A 228 8.24 -32.53 -12.60
C GLU A 228 7.46 -31.61 -13.56
N THR A 229 7.58 -30.30 -13.37
CA THR A 229 7.14 -29.29 -14.33
C THR A 229 8.21 -28.21 -14.42
N GLU A 230 8.45 -27.68 -15.62
CA GLU A 230 9.35 -26.56 -15.82
C GLU A 230 8.88 -25.35 -14.98
N GLU A 231 9.80 -24.76 -14.20
CA GLU A 231 9.51 -23.51 -13.50
C GLU A 231 9.16 -22.42 -14.53
N PRO A 232 8.11 -21.60 -14.29
CA PRO A 232 7.76 -20.54 -15.22
C PRO A 232 8.94 -19.59 -15.41
N LEU A 233 9.26 -19.30 -16.68
CA LEU A 233 10.13 -18.17 -17.02
C LEU A 233 9.47 -16.89 -16.48
N SER A 234 10.05 -16.30 -15.42
CA SER A 234 9.67 -15.01 -14.81
C SER A 234 8.53 -15.02 -13.78
N VAL A 235 8.74 -15.70 -12.66
CA VAL A 235 7.81 -15.75 -11.51
C VAL A 235 7.48 -14.36 -10.94
N GLY A 236 8.46 -13.48 -10.77
CA GLY A 236 8.29 -12.16 -10.17
C GLY A 236 7.38 -11.24 -10.99
N LYS A 237 7.48 -11.29 -12.32
CA LYS A 237 6.55 -10.64 -13.26
C LYS A 237 5.11 -11.05 -13.01
N SER A 238 4.83 -12.36 -13.06
CA SER A 238 3.47 -12.89 -12.91
C SER A 238 2.83 -12.55 -11.56
N LEU A 239 3.64 -12.52 -10.49
CA LEU A 239 3.20 -12.11 -9.16
C LEU A 239 2.85 -10.63 -9.13
N ASN A 240 3.67 -9.75 -9.72
CA ASN A 240 3.37 -8.32 -9.77
C ASN A 240 2.14 -8.01 -10.63
N GLU A 241 1.97 -8.68 -11.78
CA GLU A 241 0.76 -8.57 -12.61
C GLU A 241 -0.49 -8.94 -11.81
N ARG A 242 -0.43 -10.04 -11.06
CA ARG A 242 -1.52 -10.49 -10.19
C ARG A 242 -1.81 -9.49 -9.08
N THR A 243 -0.79 -9.03 -8.36
CA THR A 243 -0.94 -8.02 -7.30
C THR A 243 -1.59 -6.75 -7.83
N PHE A 244 -1.17 -6.28 -9.01
CA PHE A 244 -1.75 -5.09 -9.62
C PHE A 244 -3.20 -5.31 -10.05
N ALA A 245 -3.51 -6.44 -10.70
CA ALA A 245 -4.87 -6.78 -11.09
C ALA A 245 -5.81 -6.89 -9.88
N GLN A 246 -5.33 -7.47 -8.77
CA GLN A 246 -6.08 -7.53 -7.52
C GLN A 246 -6.32 -6.13 -6.94
N ALA A 247 -5.29 -5.28 -6.88
CA ALA A 247 -5.43 -3.90 -6.43
C ALA A 247 -6.48 -3.13 -7.26
N LEU A 248 -6.45 -3.27 -8.59
CA LEU A 248 -7.42 -2.64 -9.49
C LEU A 248 -8.85 -3.19 -9.32
N ALA A 249 -8.98 -4.46 -8.96
CA ALA A 249 -10.26 -5.06 -8.63
C ALA A 249 -10.85 -4.58 -7.30
N LEU A 250 -9.99 -4.15 -6.35
CA LEU A 250 -10.39 -3.69 -5.02
C LEU A 250 -10.83 -2.21 -4.98
N VAL A 251 -10.37 -1.38 -5.90
CA VAL A 251 -10.75 0.05 -5.89
C VAL A 251 -12.22 0.26 -6.30
N PRO A 252 -12.87 1.34 -5.82
CA PRO A 252 -14.19 1.73 -6.28
C PRO A 252 -14.24 1.92 -7.81
N GLU A 253 -15.41 1.66 -8.39
CA GLU A 253 -15.61 1.75 -9.84
C GLU A 253 -15.24 3.12 -10.42
N SER A 254 -15.54 4.21 -9.72
CA SER A 254 -15.16 5.57 -10.13
C SER A 254 -13.64 5.77 -10.23
N VAL A 255 -12.88 5.18 -9.30
CA VAL A 255 -11.42 5.23 -9.28
C VAL A 255 -10.86 4.37 -10.41
N ARG A 256 -11.41 3.16 -10.60
CA ARG A 256 -11.03 2.25 -11.68
C ARG A 256 -11.20 2.92 -13.04
N GLN A 257 -12.38 3.47 -13.32
CA GLN A 257 -12.68 4.13 -14.60
C GLN A 257 -11.74 5.30 -14.86
N LYS A 258 -11.48 6.13 -13.83
CA LYS A 258 -10.53 7.24 -13.93
C LYS A 258 -9.12 6.76 -14.27
N PHE A 259 -8.63 5.74 -13.58
CA PHE A 259 -7.34 5.13 -13.88
C PHE A 259 -7.29 4.55 -15.29
N GLU A 260 -8.31 3.80 -15.70
CA GLU A 260 -8.40 3.20 -17.04
C GLU A 260 -8.37 4.24 -18.15
N GLN A 261 -9.09 5.35 -17.99
CA GLN A 261 -9.18 6.42 -19.00
C GLN A 261 -7.94 7.31 -19.07
N ARG A 262 -7.33 7.64 -17.93
CA ARG A 262 -6.34 8.73 -17.83
C ARG A 262 -5.00 8.34 -17.22
N GLY A 263 -4.95 7.23 -16.49
CA GLY A 263 -3.74 6.81 -15.77
C GLY A 263 -2.73 6.11 -16.67
N LYS A 264 -1.45 6.45 -16.50
CA LYS A 264 -0.30 5.74 -17.09
C LYS A 264 -0.34 4.26 -16.72
N LYS A 265 -0.15 3.42 -17.74
CA LYS A 265 -0.23 1.96 -17.59
C LYS A 265 1.10 1.39 -17.15
N LEU A 266 1.04 0.31 -16.38
CA LEU A 266 2.23 -0.46 -16.03
C LEU A 266 2.49 -1.53 -17.08
N ARG A 267 3.77 -1.74 -17.41
CA ARG A 267 4.24 -2.87 -18.20
C ARG A 267 5.14 -3.72 -17.31
N PHE A 268 4.80 -4.99 -17.15
CA PHE A 268 5.56 -5.89 -16.30
C PHE A 268 6.60 -6.62 -17.17
N LEU A 269 7.88 -6.38 -16.90
CA LEU A 269 8.99 -6.97 -17.62
C LEU A 269 9.41 -8.30 -16.99
N ASP A 270 10.12 -9.10 -17.77
CA ASP A 270 10.69 -10.36 -17.27
C ASP A 270 11.72 -10.09 -16.15
N ASP A 271 11.82 -11.01 -15.20
CA ASP A 271 12.63 -10.86 -14.00
C ASP A 271 14.11 -10.58 -14.31
N LYS A 272 14.70 -9.63 -13.57
CA LYS A 272 16.16 -9.45 -13.55
C LYS A 272 16.78 -10.51 -12.63
N LEU A 273 17.29 -11.57 -13.24
CA LEU A 273 17.96 -12.67 -12.56
C LEU A 273 19.39 -12.31 -12.14
N PHE A 274 19.69 -12.51 -10.86
CA PHE A 274 21.03 -12.45 -10.30
C PHE A 274 21.54 -13.87 -10.12
N THR A 275 22.52 -14.29 -10.91
CA THR A 275 23.09 -15.65 -10.86
C THR A 275 24.49 -15.70 -10.25
N GLN A 276 25.19 -14.56 -10.22
CA GLN A 276 26.62 -14.51 -9.88
C GLN A 276 26.90 -13.91 -8.50
N SER A 277 26.01 -13.05 -7.98
CA SER A 277 26.24 -12.31 -6.74
C SER A 277 24.95 -12.16 -5.94
N ALA A 278 24.92 -12.77 -4.75
CA ALA A 278 23.85 -12.54 -3.78
C ALA A 278 23.88 -11.12 -3.22
N GLN A 279 25.07 -10.50 -3.16
CA GLN A 279 25.22 -9.11 -2.70
C GLN A 279 24.55 -8.14 -3.68
N ASP A 280 24.72 -8.35 -4.98
CA ASP A 280 24.09 -7.51 -6.00
C ASP A 280 22.55 -7.60 -5.93
N TRP A 281 22.02 -8.79 -5.62
CA TRP A 281 20.59 -8.94 -5.33
C TRP A 281 20.20 -8.22 -4.03
N ILE A 282 21.02 -8.25 -2.96
CA ILE A 282 20.73 -7.54 -1.70
C ILE A 282 20.70 -6.01 -1.92
N ASP A 283 21.57 -5.50 -2.79
CA ASP A 283 21.72 -4.07 -3.06
C ASP A 283 20.75 -3.55 -4.13
N SER A 284 20.06 -4.45 -4.86
CA SER A 284 18.99 -4.07 -5.78
C SER A 284 17.68 -3.69 -5.07
N ASP A 285 16.65 -3.32 -5.83
CA ASP A 285 15.25 -3.37 -5.38
C ASP A 285 14.33 -3.66 -6.58
N LEU A 286 13.01 -3.67 -6.39
CA LEU A 286 12.03 -3.63 -7.47
C LEU A 286 12.27 -2.39 -8.34
N MET A 287 12.51 -2.58 -9.64
CA MET A 287 12.75 -1.47 -10.55
C MET A 287 11.44 -0.93 -11.07
N VAL A 288 11.28 0.39 -11.00
CA VAL A 288 10.13 1.15 -11.50
C VAL A 288 10.68 2.32 -12.31
N LYS A 289 10.52 2.29 -13.63
CA LYS A 289 11.13 3.28 -14.53
C LYS A 289 10.20 3.65 -15.67
N PRO A 290 10.14 4.92 -16.08
CA PRO A 290 9.49 5.29 -17.34
C PRO A 290 10.09 4.49 -18.50
N THR A 291 9.27 4.15 -19.48
CA THR A 291 9.74 3.45 -20.68
C THR A 291 10.62 4.36 -21.55
N GLU A 292 11.71 3.80 -22.08
CA GLU A 292 12.63 4.52 -22.97
C GLU A 292 12.16 4.55 -24.44
N ASP A 293 11.17 3.73 -24.79
CA ASP A 293 10.62 3.56 -26.14
C ASP A 293 9.64 4.66 -26.57
N GLY A 294 9.48 5.71 -25.75
CA GLY A 294 8.57 6.82 -25.99
C GLY A 294 7.09 6.49 -25.77
N THR A 295 6.76 5.28 -25.30
CA THR A 295 5.39 4.97 -24.86
C THR A 295 5.10 5.59 -23.48
N GLU A 296 3.82 5.78 -23.13
CA GLU A 296 3.42 6.33 -21.83
C GLU A 296 3.32 5.26 -20.72
N PHE A 297 4.12 4.20 -20.82
CA PHE A 297 4.14 3.13 -19.84
C PHE A 297 5.20 3.40 -18.75
N VAL A 298 5.04 2.69 -17.64
CA VAL A 298 6.08 2.54 -16.62
C VAL A 298 6.42 1.06 -16.48
N ASP A 299 7.68 0.75 -16.68
CA ASP A 299 8.22 -0.61 -16.57
C ASP A 299 8.41 -0.99 -15.12
N ILE A 300 7.83 -2.13 -14.75
CA ILE A 300 8.01 -2.79 -13.45
C ILE A 300 8.80 -4.08 -13.68
N GLN A 301 9.94 -4.20 -13.00
CA GLN A 301 10.80 -5.38 -13.13
C GLN A 301 11.27 -5.86 -11.75
N SER A 302 10.87 -7.09 -11.40
CA SER A 302 11.32 -7.78 -10.19
C SER A 302 12.80 -8.13 -10.28
N THR A 303 13.50 -8.04 -9.15
CA THR A 303 14.86 -8.55 -9.03
C THR A 303 14.83 -9.87 -8.27
N VAL A 304 15.42 -10.89 -8.86
CA VAL A 304 15.23 -12.27 -8.44
C VAL A 304 16.59 -12.98 -8.34
N LEU A 305 16.76 -13.76 -7.29
CA LEU A 305 17.86 -14.69 -7.12
C LEU A 305 17.23 -16.08 -6.89
N ILE A 306 17.72 -17.09 -7.59
CA ILE A 306 17.23 -18.47 -7.47
C ILE A 306 18.43 -19.35 -7.18
N SER A 307 18.35 -20.17 -6.13
CA SER A 307 19.36 -21.19 -5.86
C SER A 307 18.92 -22.54 -6.41
N PRO A 308 19.79 -23.24 -7.18
CA PRO A 308 19.49 -24.57 -7.66
C PRO A 308 19.12 -25.53 -6.52
N PHE A 309 18.18 -26.44 -6.78
CA PHE A 309 17.89 -27.53 -5.84
C PHE A 309 18.99 -28.59 -5.84
N LYS A 310 19.47 -29.00 -7.04
CA LYS A 310 20.56 -29.97 -7.20
C LYS A 310 21.93 -29.27 -7.12
N GLY A 311 22.91 -29.94 -6.52
CA GLY A 311 24.30 -29.46 -6.46
C GLY A 311 24.57 -28.35 -5.42
N MET A 312 23.58 -27.97 -4.62
CA MET A 312 23.72 -27.01 -3.52
C MET A 312 23.64 -27.71 -2.16
N PRO A 313 24.32 -27.21 -1.10
CA PRO A 313 24.09 -27.70 0.25
C PRO A 313 22.62 -27.60 0.62
N ALA A 314 22.06 -28.62 1.30
CA ALA A 314 20.62 -28.72 1.60
C ALA A 314 20.03 -27.44 2.22
N ARG A 315 20.80 -26.76 3.08
CA ARG A 315 20.41 -25.50 3.71
C ARG A 315 20.22 -24.31 2.75
N PHE A 316 20.72 -24.40 1.52
CA PHE A 316 20.63 -23.35 0.50
C PHE A 316 19.94 -23.81 -0.79
N ALA A 317 19.64 -25.10 -0.91
CA ALA A 317 19.03 -25.67 -2.09
C ALA A 317 17.57 -25.19 -2.28
N GLY A 318 17.20 -24.92 -3.53
CA GLY A 318 15.83 -24.65 -3.98
C GLY A 318 15.19 -23.48 -3.27
N MET A 319 15.80 -22.29 -3.34
CA MET A 319 15.26 -21.07 -2.76
C MET A 319 15.01 -20.02 -3.83
N HIS A 320 13.88 -19.33 -3.69
CA HIS A 320 13.50 -18.19 -4.53
C HIS A 320 13.53 -16.94 -3.69
N TYR A 321 14.30 -15.95 -4.12
CA TYR A 321 14.45 -14.65 -3.47
C TYR A 321 13.88 -13.60 -4.40
N LEU A 322 12.77 -12.97 -4.02
CA LEU A 322 12.01 -12.06 -4.88
C LEU A 322 11.84 -10.70 -4.20
N LYS A 323 11.80 -9.64 -5.00
CA LYS A 323 11.40 -8.29 -4.57
C LYS A 323 10.21 -7.86 -5.39
N LEU A 324 9.07 -7.69 -4.73
CA LEU A 324 7.75 -7.60 -5.35
C LEU A 324 7.02 -6.31 -4.97
N LEU A 325 6.04 -5.95 -5.79
CA LEU A 325 5.08 -4.90 -5.52
C LEU A 325 4.18 -5.31 -4.35
N THR A 326 3.92 -4.40 -3.42
CA THR A 326 2.86 -4.57 -2.41
C THR A 326 1.52 -4.09 -2.96
N THR A 327 0.41 -4.59 -2.42
CA THR A 327 -0.94 -4.09 -2.74
C THR A 327 -1.05 -2.59 -2.46
N ALA A 328 -0.44 -2.08 -1.38
CA ALA A 328 -0.41 -0.66 -1.06
C ALA A 328 0.28 0.16 -2.16
N ARG A 329 1.45 -0.28 -2.65
CA ARG A 329 2.16 0.42 -3.74
C ARG A 329 1.38 0.38 -5.06
N ALA A 330 0.72 -0.73 -5.35
CA ALA A 330 -0.19 -0.84 -6.50
C ALA A 330 -1.38 0.13 -6.39
N LEU A 331 -1.99 0.22 -5.22
CA LEU A 331 -3.10 1.16 -4.96
C LEU A 331 -2.62 2.61 -5.07
N ASN A 332 -1.44 2.96 -4.53
CA ASN A 332 -0.86 4.30 -4.70
C ASN A 332 -0.67 4.67 -6.17
N TRP A 333 -0.23 3.71 -6.99
CA TRP A 333 -0.15 3.92 -8.43
C TRP A 333 -1.51 4.27 -9.03
N ILE A 334 -2.54 3.47 -8.72
CA ILE A 334 -3.90 3.64 -9.24
C ILE A 334 -4.53 4.96 -8.79
N TYR A 335 -4.32 5.36 -7.54
CA TYR A 335 -4.90 6.57 -6.96
C TYR A 335 -4.17 7.86 -7.35
N GLU A 336 -2.84 7.81 -7.51
CA GLU A 336 -2.01 9.02 -7.55
C GLU A 336 -0.91 8.97 -8.61
N ASP A 337 0.05 8.04 -8.51
CA ASP A 337 1.28 8.14 -9.31
C ASP A 337 1.03 8.00 -10.82
N ALA A 338 -0.01 7.28 -11.23
CA ALA A 338 -0.36 7.11 -12.64
C ALA A 338 -0.75 8.42 -13.36
N PHE A 339 -1.04 9.48 -12.62
CA PHE A 339 -1.46 10.78 -13.19
C PHE A 339 -0.33 11.82 -13.21
N ARG A 340 0.83 11.51 -12.64
CA ARG A 340 2.01 12.38 -12.57
C ARG A 340 2.79 12.43 -13.87
#